data_AF-A0A7C9AV21-F1
#
_entry.id   AF-A0A7C9AV21-F1
#
_cell.length_a   1.000
_cell.length_b   1.000
_cell.length_c   1.000
_cell.angle_alpha   90.00
_cell.angle_beta   90.00
_cell.angle_gamma   90.00
#
_symmetry.space_group_name_H-M   'P 1'
#
loop_
_entity.id
_entity.type
_entity.pdbx_description
1 polymer ?
#
loop_
_entity_poly.entity_id
_entity_poly.type
_entity_poly.pdbx_seq_one_letter_code
_entity_poly.pdbx_strand_id
1 'polypeptide(L)'
;ACSLPTKSVSASCLDTIRSWTTKLAKRLNVCGLMNCQYAITASGDVFLLEANPRASRTVPFVSKAIGHPLAKYACLVMSGKSLADLNFTKEVIPKHVSVKEAVLPFEKFPGADVLLGPEMRSTGEVMGIAFDFSLSFALAQIAAGQKLPFSGTVFLSLNDLTKSHLPAIARSFLGLGFNIVATSGTARVLELEGIPVERVLKLHEGRPHAGDMVSNGQIHLMVITSSGDTLDQKDGRQLRRMALAYKVPIVTTVAGALVTAEAIRSLKSSPIQMYA
;
A
#
# COMPACT_ATOMS: atom_id res chain seq x y z
N ALA A 1 1.66 -1.18 -1.82
CA ALA A 1 1.08 -2.20 -2.72
C ALA A 1 0.38 -1.62 -3.96
N CYS A 2 0.25 -2.42 -5.02
CA CYS A 2 -0.70 -2.22 -6.13
C CYS A 2 -1.52 -3.50 -6.40
N SER A 3 -2.66 -3.40 -7.09
CA SER A 3 -3.60 -4.52 -7.31
C SER A 3 -3.95 -4.71 -8.79
N LEU A 4 -4.11 -5.95 -9.20
CA LEU A 4 -4.69 -6.35 -10.48
C LEU A 4 -5.73 -7.46 -10.24
N PRO A 5 -7.01 -7.26 -10.58
CA PRO A 5 -7.61 -6.02 -11.10
C PRO A 5 -7.65 -4.88 -10.07
N THR A 6 -8.06 -3.69 -10.51
CA THR A 6 -8.26 -2.53 -9.63
C THR A 6 -9.42 -2.76 -8.66
N LYS A 7 -9.35 -2.18 -7.45
CA LYS A 7 -10.40 -2.26 -6.41
C LYS A 7 -11.37 -1.07 -6.46
N SER A 8 -10.85 0.13 -6.66
CA SER A 8 -11.59 1.38 -6.37
C SER A 8 -11.72 2.34 -7.55
N VAL A 9 -11.12 2.03 -8.71
CA VAL A 9 -11.18 2.90 -9.88
C VAL A 9 -12.49 2.65 -10.64
N SER A 10 -13.24 3.70 -10.92
CA SER A 10 -14.52 3.62 -11.62
C SER A 10 -14.35 3.18 -13.09
N ALA A 11 -15.41 2.60 -13.66
CA ALA A 11 -15.43 2.19 -15.07
C ALA A 11 -15.14 3.36 -16.02
N SER A 12 -15.72 4.54 -15.76
CA SER A 12 -15.50 5.74 -16.58
C SER A 12 -14.04 6.20 -16.59
N CYS A 13 -13.36 6.13 -15.44
CA CYS A 13 -11.93 6.42 -15.34
C CYS A 13 -11.11 5.38 -16.12
N LEU A 14 -11.43 4.09 -15.99
CA LEU A 14 -10.75 3.02 -16.72
C LEU A 14 -10.90 3.17 -18.24
N ASP A 15 -12.09 3.53 -18.72
CA ASP A 15 -12.34 3.73 -20.15
C ASP A 15 -11.55 4.92 -20.69
N THR A 16 -11.46 6.00 -19.90
CA THR A 16 -10.60 7.15 -20.21
C THR A 16 -9.14 6.73 -20.29
N ILE A 17 -8.64 5.99 -19.30
CA ILE A 17 -7.26 5.47 -19.25
C ILE A 17 -6.96 4.58 -20.47
N ARG A 18 -7.85 3.64 -20.81
CA ARG A 18 -7.71 2.75 -21.98
C ARG A 18 -7.67 3.54 -23.29
N SER A 19 -8.58 4.50 -23.43
CA SER A 19 -8.67 5.37 -24.61
C SER A 19 -7.39 6.19 -24.78
N TRP A 20 -6.93 6.86 -23.72
CA TRP A 20 -5.73 7.70 -23.76
C TRP A 20 -4.47 6.86 -23.98
N THR A 21 -4.33 5.71 -23.31
CA THR A 21 -3.20 4.79 -23.50
C THR A 21 -3.09 4.36 -24.97
N THR A 22 -4.21 3.99 -25.59
CA THR A 22 -4.23 3.56 -27.01
C THR A 22 -3.87 4.70 -27.96
N LYS A 23 -4.44 5.89 -27.75
CA LYS A 23 -4.13 7.08 -28.55
C LYS A 23 -2.66 7.46 -28.45
N LEU A 24 -2.10 7.42 -27.24
CA LEU A 24 -0.71 7.76 -26.99
C LEU A 24 0.25 6.75 -27.61
N ALA A 25 -0.02 5.45 -27.48
CA ALA A 25 0.78 4.40 -28.12
C ALA A 25 0.89 4.63 -29.64
N LYS A 26 -0.23 4.93 -30.30
CA LYS A 26 -0.28 5.24 -31.73
C LYS A 26 0.47 6.53 -32.06
N ARG A 27 0.27 7.61 -31.28
CA ARG A 27 0.91 8.90 -31.53
C ARG A 27 2.43 8.85 -31.37
N LEU A 28 2.92 8.03 -30.45
CA LEU A 28 4.35 7.81 -30.20
C LEU A 28 4.95 6.71 -31.08
N ASN A 29 4.17 6.10 -31.98
CA ASN A 29 4.59 4.98 -32.82
C ASN A 29 5.24 3.84 -32.03
N VAL A 30 4.68 3.49 -30.87
CA VAL A 30 5.26 2.45 -30.02
C VAL A 30 5.19 1.09 -30.70
N CYS A 31 6.33 0.42 -30.80
CA CYS A 31 6.45 -0.98 -31.19
C CYS A 31 7.04 -1.78 -30.02
N GLY A 32 6.27 -2.70 -29.45
CA GLY A 32 6.65 -3.45 -28.24
C GLY A 32 5.85 -3.01 -27.01
N LEU A 33 6.54 -2.75 -25.89
CA LEU A 33 5.90 -2.40 -24.61
C LEU A 33 5.85 -0.90 -24.37
N MET A 34 4.79 -0.48 -23.68
CA MET A 34 4.66 0.86 -23.10
C MET A 34 4.10 0.75 -21.69
N ASN A 35 4.49 1.68 -20.82
CA ASN A 35 3.87 1.89 -19.52
C ASN A 35 3.42 3.35 -19.39
N CYS A 36 2.16 3.56 -19.03
CA CYS A 36 1.62 4.88 -18.70
C CYS A 36 1.29 4.93 -17.20
N GLN A 37 1.53 6.08 -16.59
CA GLN A 37 1.18 6.35 -15.20
C GLN A 37 0.14 7.46 -15.16
N TYR A 38 -0.92 7.24 -14.39
CA TYR A 38 -2.05 8.14 -14.26
C TYR A 38 -2.28 8.50 -12.79
N ALA A 39 -2.83 9.68 -12.56
CA ALA A 39 -3.42 10.08 -11.29
C ALA A 39 -4.92 10.29 -11.46
N ILE A 40 -5.69 9.90 -10.45
CA ILE A 40 -7.14 10.12 -10.41
C ILE A 40 -7.41 10.93 -9.14
N THR A 41 -8.06 12.08 -9.29
CA THR A 41 -8.44 12.92 -8.14
C THR A 41 -9.62 12.31 -7.39
N ALA A 42 -9.91 12.82 -6.18
CA ALA A 42 -11.10 12.41 -5.43
C ALA A 42 -12.41 12.73 -6.17
N SER A 43 -12.42 13.74 -7.04
CA SER A 43 -13.55 14.10 -7.92
C SER A 43 -13.69 13.17 -9.14
N GLY A 44 -12.72 12.30 -9.40
CA GLY A 44 -12.73 11.36 -10.54
C GLY A 44 -12.07 11.90 -11.82
N ASP A 45 -11.32 12.99 -11.75
CA ASP A 45 -10.59 13.54 -12.89
C ASP A 45 -9.32 12.73 -13.15
N VAL A 46 -9.10 12.35 -14.41
CA VAL A 46 -7.95 11.55 -14.84
C VAL A 46 -6.85 12.45 -15.39
N PHE A 47 -5.64 12.33 -14.85
CA PHE A 47 -4.44 13.03 -15.30
C PHE A 47 -3.38 12.03 -15.77
N LEU A 48 -2.75 12.29 -16.91
CA LEU A 48 -1.56 11.55 -17.35
C LEU A 48 -0.32 12.16 -16.68
N LEU A 49 0.44 11.34 -15.94
CA LEU A 49 1.68 11.77 -15.30
C LEU A 49 2.88 11.62 -16.24
N GLU A 50 3.09 10.41 -16.75
CA GLU A 50 4.16 10.11 -17.69
C GLU A 50 3.84 8.88 -18.55
N ALA A 51 4.56 8.75 -19.66
CA ALA A 51 4.55 7.57 -20.51
C ALA A 51 5.98 7.12 -20.83
N ASN A 52 6.23 5.84 -20.62
CA ASN A 52 7.50 5.18 -20.80
C ASN A 52 7.36 4.19 -21.96
N PRO A 53 7.80 4.51 -23.20
CA PRO A 53 7.72 3.63 -24.36
C PRO A 53 8.79 2.52 -24.32
N ARG A 54 8.79 1.76 -23.23
CA ARG A 54 9.69 0.65 -22.94
C ARG A 54 9.05 -0.28 -21.92
N ALA A 55 9.68 -1.43 -21.68
CA ALA A 55 9.31 -2.30 -20.57
C ALA A 55 9.44 -1.57 -19.22
N SER A 56 8.44 -1.74 -18.36
CA SER A 56 8.46 -1.29 -16.97
C SER A 56 8.75 -2.45 -16.02
N ARG A 57 9.16 -2.13 -14.80
CA ARG A 57 9.36 -3.10 -13.71
C ARG A 57 8.09 -3.90 -13.36
N THR A 58 6.91 -3.46 -13.80
CA THR A 58 5.62 -4.14 -13.53
C THR A 58 5.28 -5.23 -14.54
N VAL A 59 5.99 -5.33 -15.67
CA VAL A 59 5.69 -6.32 -16.72
C VAL A 59 5.72 -7.76 -16.21
N PRO A 60 6.71 -8.20 -15.39
CA PRO A 60 6.70 -9.56 -14.84
C PRO A 60 5.49 -9.85 -13.94
N PHE A 61 5.14 -8.92 -13.05
CA PHE A 61 3.95 -9.02 -12.19
C PHE A 61 2.67 -9.16 -13.01
N VAL A 62 2.46 -8.27 -14.00
CA VAL A 62 1.27 -8.33 -14.85
C VAL A 62 1.23 -9.64 -15.64
N SER A 63 2.37 -10.07 -16.20
CA SER A 63 2.48 -11.32 -16.96
C SER A 63 2.07 -12.53 -16.12
N LYS A 64 2.48 -12.58 -14.85
CA LYS A 64 2.09 -13.65 -13.92
C LYS A 64 0.63 -13.57 -13.53
N ALA A 65 0.10 -12.37 -13.25
CA ALA A 65 -1.29 -12.18 -12.87
C ALA A 65 -2.26 -12.60 -13.99
N ILE A 66 -1.95 -12.31 -15.25
CA ILE A 66 -2.83 -12.64 -16.38
C ILE A 66 -2.49 -13.98 -17.05
N GLY A 67 -1.36 -14.61 -16.71
CA GLY A 67 -0.93 -15.87 -17.33
C GLY A 67 -0.38 -15.74 -18.75
N HIS A 68 0.09 -14.55 -19.16
CA HIS A 68 0.64 -14.31 -20.50
C HIS A 68 2.05 -13.72 -20.46
N PRO A 69 3.02 -14.21 -21.26
CA PRO A 69 4.39 -13.73 -21.25
C PRO A 69 4.56 -12.43 -22.05
N LEU A 70 4.14 -11.29 -21.49
CA LEU A 70 4.08 -10.01 -22.19
C LEU A 70 5.43 -9.57 -22.78
N ALA A 71 6.54 -9.82 -22.09
CA ALA A 71 7.87 -9.52 -22.61
C ALA A 71 8.19 -10.32 -23.89
N LYS A 72 7.84 -11.62 -23.93
CA LYS A 72 8.01 -12.47 -25.11
C LYS A 72 7.15 -11.96 -26.27
N TYR A 73 5.89 -11.63 -26.00
CA TYR A 73 4.98 -11.10 -27.02
C TYR A 73 5.51 -9.78 -27.60
N ALA A 74 6.01 -8.89 -26.77
CA ALA A 74 6.59 -7.63 -27.21
C ALA A 74 7.84 -7.82 -28.09
N CYS A 75 8.73 -8.75 -27.74
CA CYS A 75 9.88 -9.08 -28.60
C CYS A 75 9.45 -9.61 -29.97
N LEU A 76 8.42 -10.46 -30.01
CA LEU A 76 7.86 -10.96 -31.27
C LEU A 76 7.23 -9.83 -32.10
N VAL A 77 6.55 -8.89 -31.45
CA VAL A 77 5.99 -7.70 -32.10
C VAL A 77 7.09 -6.82 -32.69
N MET A 78 8.14 -6.54 -31.93
CA MET A 78 9.31 -5.81 -32.43
C MET A 78 10.03 -6.54 -33.58
N SER A 79 9.88 -7.87 -33.67
CA SER A 79 10.43 -8.71 -34.75
C SER A 79 9.47 -8.87 -35.94
N GLY A 80 8.34 -8.15 -35.97
CA GLY A 80 7.42 -8.11 -37.11
C GLY A 80 6.17 -8.98 -36.99
N LYS A 81 5.94 -9.72 -35.89
CA LYS A 81 4.65 -10.38 -35.66
C LYS A 81 3.59 -9.36 -35.22
N SER A 82 2.36 -9.52 -35.70
CA SER A 82 1.22 -8.75 -35.18
C SER A 82 0.69 -9.36 -33.88
N LEU A 83 -0.08 -8.58 -33.11
CA LEU A 83 -0.84 -9.13 -31.97
C LEU A 83 -1.88 -10.18 -32.40
N ALA A 84 -2.35 -10.12 -33.65
CA ALA A 84 -3.24 -11.12 -34.23
C ALA A 84 -2.52 -12.46 -34.43
N ASP A 85 -1.28 -12.44 -34.93
CA ASP A 85 -0.44 -13.66 -35.06
C ASP A 85 -0.15 -14.32 -33.71
N LEU A 86 -0.22 -13.55 -32.62
CA LEU A 86 -0.02 -14.02 -31.25
C LEU A 86 -1.32 -14.41 -30.53
N ASN A 87 -2.48 -14.25 -31.19
CA ASN A 87 -3.82 -14.40 -30.57
C ASN A 87 -3.99 -13.59 -29.27
N PHE A 88 -3.36 -12.42 -29.19
CA PHE A 88 -3.38 -11.56 -28.00
C PHE A 88 -3.91 -10.16 -28.33
N THR A 89 -5.17 -10.11 -28.75
CA THR A 89 -5.85 -8.89 -29.23
C THR A 89 -6.87 -8.33 -28.24
N LYS A 90 -7.12 -9.03 -27.12
CA LYS A 90 -8.09 -8.63 -26.09
C LYS A 90 -7.40 -8.53 -24.73
N GLU A 91 -7.83 -7.54 -23.94
CA GLU A 91 -7.42 -7.41 -22.54
C GLU A 91 -7.91 -8.61 -21.73
N VAL A 92 -7.01 -9.17 -20.90
CA VAL A 92 -7.33 -10.29 -20.00
C VAL A 92 -7.59 -9.73 -18.61
N ILE A 93 -8.79 -9.97 -18.09
CA ILE A 93 -9.15 -9.66 -16.70
C ILE A 93 -9.19 -10.98 -15.91
N PRO A 94 -8.23 -11.22 -15.01
CA PRO A 94 -8.22 -12.44 -14.20
C PRO A 94 -9.43 -12.51 -13.26
N LYS A 95 -9.87 -13.74 -12.95
CA LYS A 95 -10.91 -14.00 -11.93
C LYS A 95 -10.37 -13.90 -10.50
N HIS A 96 -9.06 -14.02 -10.32
CA HIS A 96 -8.38 -13.85 -9.05
C HIS A 96 -7.86 -12.42 -8.91
N VAL A 97 -7.52 -12.03 -7.69
CA VAL A 97 -6.82 -10.80 -7.37
C VAL A 97 -5.35 -11.09 -7.14
N SER A 98 -4.50 -10.26 -7.72
CA SER A 98 -3.06 -10.27 -7.54
C SER A 98 -2.65 -8.94 -6.92
N VAL A 99 -2.04 -8.99 -5.73
CA VAL A 99 -1.51 -7.81 -5.05
C VAL A 99 0.02 -7.88 -5.06
N LYS A 100 0.64 -6.81 -5.52
CA LYS A 100 2.10 -6.62 -5.47
C LYS A 100 2.44 -5.74 -4.27
N GLU A 101 3.37 -6.17 -3.42
CA GLU A 101 3.93 -5.33 -2.37
C GLU A 101 5.44 -5.16 -2.51
N ALA A 102 5.95 -4.00 -2.11
CA ALA A 102 7.36 -3.65 -2.16
C ALA A 102 8.09 -4.12 -0.89
N VAL A 103 9.32 -4.61 -1.06
CA VAL A 103 10.25 -4.91 0.04
C VAL A 103 11.23 -3.75 0.18
N LEU A 104 11.26 -3.14 1.37
CA LEU A 104 12.03 -1.93 1.67
C LEU A 104 13.25 -2.28 2.51
N PRO A 105 14.46 -1.78 2.17
CA PRO A 105 15.71 -2.17 2.82
C PRO A 105 15.99 -1.35 4.10
N PHE A 106 14.99 -0.73 4.73
CA PHE A 106 15.22 0.21 5.84
C PHE A 106 16.02 -0.40 7.00
N GLU A 107 15.87 -1.72 7.25
CA GLU A 107 16.64 -2.43 8.27
C GLU A 107 18.15 -2.46 7.99
N LYS A 108 18.56 -2.32 6.73
CA LYS A 108 19.96 -2.30 6.31
C LYS A 108 20.60 -0.93 6.48
N PHE A 109 19.81 0.13 6.66
CA PHE A 109 20.28 1.51 6.72
C PHE A 109 19.77 2.20 7.98
N PRO A 110 20.43 2.02 9.13
CA PRO A 110 19.96 2.56 10.42
C PRO A 110 19.72 4.07 10.38
N GLY A 111 20.48 4.83 9.59
CA GLY A 111 20.32 6.28 9.45
C GLY A 111 19.15 6.73 8.56
N ALA A 112 18.53 5.84 7.80
CA ALA A 112 17.40 6.18 6.92
C ALA A 112 16.10 6.38 7.72
N ASP A 113 15.21 7.21 7.19
CA ASP A 113 13.84 7.32 7.70
C ASP A 113 12.94 6.26 7.05
N VAL A 114 12.00 5.72 7.82
CA VAL A 114 11.04 4.67 7.43
C VAL A 114 9.76 5.34 6.92
N LEU A 115 9.91 6.17 5.89
CA LEU A 115 8.82 6.93 5.30
C LEU A 115 8.86 6.80 3.78
N LEU A 116 7.67 6.63 3.19
CA LEU A 116 7.49 6.61 1.74
C LEU A 116 7.46 8.04 1.20
N GLY A 117 8.01 8.23 0.01
CA GLY A 117 8.04 9.52 -0.68
C GLY A 117 7.88 9.35 -2.19
N PRO A 118 8.05 10.44 -2.96
CA PRO A 118 7.99 10.39 -4.42
C PRO A 118 9.14 9.58 -5.03
N GLU A 119 10.25 9.42 -4.30
CA GLU A 119 11.39 8.60 -4.69
C GLU A 119 11.16 7.12 -4.34
N MET A 120 11.40 6.22 -5.29
CA MET A 120 11.35 4.78 -5.07
C MET A 120 12.61 4.30 -4.32
N ARG A 121 12.41 3.70 -3.14
CA ARG A 121 13.50 3.15 -2.30
C ARG A 121 13.46 1.64 -2.10
N SER A 122 12.49 0.95 -2.70
CA SER A 122 12.34 -0.50 -2.55
C SER A 122 13.34 -1.26 -3.41
N THR A 123 13.86 -2.37 -2.89
CA THR A 123 14.85 -3.22 -3.55
C THR A 123 14.25 -4.48 -4.16
N GLY A 124 13.07 -4.88 -3.70
CA GLY A 124 12.38 -6.07 -4.17
C GLY A 124 10.86 -5.89 -4.15
N GLU A 125 10.18 -6.93 -4.60
CA GLU A 125 8.73 -7.01 -4.60
C GLU A 125 8.28 -8.46 -4.40
N VAL A 126 7.07 -8.61 -3.87
CA VAL A 126 6.40 -9.88 -3.65
C VAL A 126 4.98 -9.81 -4.19
N MET A 127 4.37 -10.98 -4.39
CA MET A 127 3.04 -11.11 -4.97
C MET A 127 2.19 -12.02 -4.10
N GLY A 128 1.01 -11.54 -3.68
CA GLY A 128 -0.03 -12.33 -3.05
C GLY A 128 -1.19 -12.55 -4.03
N ILE A 129 -1.66 -13.79 -4.14
CA ILE A 129 -2.74 -14.17 -5.07
C ILE A 129 -3.84 -14.88 -4.28
N ALA A 130 -5.07 -14.38 -4.37
CA ALA A 130 -6.27 -15.02 -3.86
C ALA A 130 -7.50 -14.57 -4.65
N PHE A 131 -8.68 -15.12 -4.37
CA PHE A 131 -9.93 -14.66 -5.00
C PHE A 131 -10.51 -13.40 -4.35
N ASP A 132 -10.09 -13.09 -3.13
CA ASP A 132 -10.44 -11.86 -2.42
C ASP A 132 -9.24 -10.90 -2.36
N PHE A 133 -9.52 -9.60 -2.45
CA PHE A 133 -8.50 -8.56 -2.38
C PHE A 133 -7.81 -8.52 -1.01
N SER A 134 -8.57 -8.59 0.08
CA SER A 134 -8.05 -8.44 1.43
C SER A 134 -7.11 -9.60 1.78
N LEU A 135 -7.48 -10.82 1.39
CA LEU A 135 -6.61 -11.98 1.51
C LEU A 135 -5.38 -11.89 0.60
N SER A 136 -5.53 -11.46 -0.66
CA SER A 136 -4.38 -11.25 -1.57
C SER A 136 -3.39 -10.25 -1.00
N PHE A 137 -3.89 -9.15 -0.42
CA PHE A 137 -3.07 -8.15 0.26
C PHE A 137 -2.39 -8.75 1.49
N ALA A 138 -3.12 -9.50 2.33
CA ALA A 138 -2.55 -10.17 3.50
C ALA A 138 -1.38 -11.10 3.12
N LEU A 139 -1.55 -11.92 2.08
CA LEU A 139 -0.49 -12.79 1.55
C LEU A 139 0.71 -11.99 1.05
N ALA A 140 0.48 -10.88 0.35
CA ALA A 140 1.56 -10.00 -0.09
C ALA A 140 2.31 -9.36 1.10
N GLN A 141 1.61 -8.95 2.17
CA GLN A 141 2.26 -8.42 3.38
C GLN A 141 3.11 -9.49 4.08
N ILE A 142 2.57 -10.71 4.26
CA ILE A 142 3.28 -11.84 4.85
C ILE A 142 4.54 -12.16 4.03
N ALA A 143 4.40 -12.24 2.70
CA ALA A 143 5.53 -12.50 1.80
C ALA A 143 6.59 -11.38 1.85
N ALA A 144 6.17 -10.13 2.11
CA ALA A 144 7.08 -8.99 2.30
C ALA A 144 7.78 -9.00 3.67
N GLY A 145 7.53 -10.02 4.51
CA GLY A 145 8.11 -10.17 5.84
C GLY A 145 7.35 -9.43 6.94
N GLN A 146 6.17 -8.87 6.66
CA GLN A 146 5.36 -8.19 7.68
C GLN A 146 4.66 -9.21 8.58
N LYS A 147 4.66 -8.93 9.88
CA LYS A 147 3.98 -9.74 10.90
C LYS A 147 2.75 -8.98 11.40
N LEU A 148 1.63 -9.12 10.70
CA LEU A 148 0.39 -8.46 11.11
C LEU A 148 -0.13 -9.05 12.43
N PRO A 149 -0.41 -8.22 13.45
CA PRO A 149 -0.92 -8.72 14.72
C PRO A 149 -2.39 -9.13 14.60
N PHE A 150 -2.82 -10.05 15.46
CA PHE A 150 -4.24 -10.44 15.61
C PHE A 150 -4.93 -9.82 16.83
N SER A 151 -4.17 -9.27 17.76
CA SER A 151 -4.70 -8.60 18.95
C SER A 151 -3.66 -7.62 19.50
N GLY A 152 -4.02 -6.89 20.55
CA GLY A 152 -3.15 -5.94 21.21
C GLY A 152 -3.57 -4.50 20.94
N THR A 153 -2.59 -3.63 20.74
CA THR A 153 -2.81 -2.17 20.70
C THR A 153 -2.33 -1.59 19.38
N VAL A 154 -3.18 -0.76 18.77
CA VAL A 154 -2.84 0.05 17.60
C VAL A 154 -2.54 1.47 18.04
N PHE A 155 -1.36 1.96 17.69
CA PHE A 155 -0.98 3.35 17.86
C PHE A 155 -1.37 4.18 16.63
N LEU A 156 -2.12 5.27 16.83
CA LEU A 156 -2.55 6.18 15.79
C LEU A 156 -1.91 7.57 15.98
N SER A 157 -1.23 8.08 14.96
CA SER A 157 -0.76 9.46 14.93
C SER A 157 -0.82 10.03 13.52
N LEU A 158 -1.81 10.87 13.26
CA LEU A 158 -2.10 11.39 11.92
C LEU A 158 -1.89 12.90 11.82
N ASN A 159 -1.37 13.33 10.67
CA ASN A 159 -1.36 14.74 10.25
C ASN A 159 -2.80 15.27 10.04
N ASP A 160 -2.97 16.58 10.05
CA ASP A 160 -4.30 17.22 10.01
C ASP A 160 -5.09 16.88 8.74
N LEU A 161 -4.41 16.79 7.59
CA LEU A 161 -5.04 16.47 6.30
C LEU A 161 -5.70 15.09 6.26
N THR A 162 -5.28 14.18 7.15
CA THR A 162 -5.77 12.80 7.17
C THR A 162 -6.64 12.48 8.39
N LYS A 163 -6.81 13.42 9.33
CA LYS A 163 -7.58 13.21 10.57
C LYS A 163 -9.06 12.91 10.33
N SER A 164 -9.65 13.39 9.23
CA SER A 164 -11.03 13.07 8.85
C SER A 164 -11.28 11.56 8.67
N HIS A 165 -10.22 10.78 8.41
CA HIS A 165 -10.30 9.32 8.25
C HIS A 165 -10.11 8.55 9.56
N LEU A 166 -9.76 9.22 10.67
CA LEU A 166 -9.53 8.57 11.97
C LEU A 166 -10.71 7.72 12.44
N PRO A 167 -11.97 8.18 12.35
CA PRO A 167 -13.10 7.38 12.84
C PRO A 167 -13.20 6.04 12.11
N ALA A 168 -13.01 6.04 10.79
CA ALA A 168 -13.05 4.83 9.98
C ALA A 168 -11.89 3.87 10.34
N ILE A 169 -10.67 4.39 10.51
CA ILE A 169 -9.50 3.60 10.90
C ILE A 169 -9.71 3.00 12.29
N ALA A 170 -10.03 3.82 13.29
CA ALA A 170 -10.15 3.39 14.67
C ALA A 170 -11.29 2.37 14.86
N ARG A 171 -12.47 2.62 14.28
CA ARG A 171 -13.60 1.66 14.33
C ARG A 171 -13.25 0.33 13.66
N SER A 172 -12.47 0.35 12.57
CA SER A 172 -12.03 -0.87 11.89
C SER A 172 -11.16 -1.76 12.79
N PHE A 173 -10.25 -1.17 13.57
CA PHE A 173 -9.39 -1.91 14.50
C PHE A 173 -10.10 -2.28 15.81
N LEU A 174 -10.93 -1.38 16.37
CA LEU A 174 -11.76 -1.69 17.55
C LEU A 174 -12.71 -2.85 17.28
N GLY A 175 -13.33 -2.90 16.10
CA GLY A 175 -14.18 -4.02 15.68
C GLY A 175 -13.45 -5.35 15.55
N LEU A 176 -12.10 -5.35 15.54
CA LEU A 176 -11.26 -6.54 15.58
C LEU A 176 -10.75 -6.87 16.98
N GLY A 177 -11.12 -6.08 18.00
CA GLY A 177 -10.73 -6.27 19.39
C GLY A 177 -9.39 -5.63 19.77
N PHE A 178 -8.88 -4.67 18.99
CA PHE A 178 -7.68 -3.92 19.36
C PHE A 178 -8.00 -2.76 20.29
N ASN A 179 -7.09 -2.45 21.20
CA ASN A 179 -7.08 -1.18 21.92
C ASN A 179 -6.46 -0.08 21.04
N ILE A 180 -6.86 1.17 21.25
CA ILE A 180 -6.34 2.32 20.51
C ILE A 180 -5.59 3.24 21.45
N VAL A 181 -4.34 3.55 21.09
CA VAL A 181 -3.53 4.59 21.72
C VAL A 181 -3.24 5.67 20.69
N ALA A 182 -3.27 6.94 21.06
CA ALA A 182 -3.01 8.03 20.11
C ALA A 182 -2.32 9.24 20.73
N THR A 183 -1.61 10.00 19.90
CA THR A 183 -1.07 11.31 20.33
C THR A 183 -2.20 12.31 20.55
N SER A 184 -1.97 13.31 21.41
CA SER A 184 -3.00 14.27 21.88
C SER A 184 -3.90 14.85 20.77
N GLY A 185 -3.31 15.28 19.65
CA GLY A 185 -4.07 15.87 18.55
C GLY A 185 -4.92 14.86 17.76
N THR A 186 -4.54 13.59 17.74
CA THR A 186 -5.29 12.48 17.13
C THR A 186 -6.35 11.98 18.10
N ALA A 187 -6.00 11.80 19.37
CA ALA A 187 -6.92 11.37 20.43
C ALA A 187 -8.11 12.31 20.57
N ARG A 188 -7.87 13.63 20.54
CA ARG A 188 -8.94 14.64 20.61
C ARG A 188 -10.02 14.43 19.53
N VAL A 189 -9.64 14.09 18.30
CA VAL A 189 -10.61 13.84 17.22
C VAL A 189 -11.43 12.60 17.50
N LEU A 190 -10.78 11.52 17.98
CA LEU A 190 -11.46 10.28 18.33
C LEU A 190 -12.44 10.45 19.50
N GLU A 191 -12.04 11.21 20.53
CA GLU A 191 -12.88 11.51 21.69
C GLU A 191 -14.13 12.31 21.31
N LEU A 192 -13.99 13.31 20.41
CA LEU A 192 -15.14 14.07 19.89
C LEU A 192 -16.14 13.19 19.13
N GLU A 193 -15.66 12.10 18.54
CA GLU A 193 -16.47 11.09 17.83
C GLU A 193 -16.97 9.98 18.76
N GLY A 194 -16.72 10.09 20.07
CA GLY A 194 -17.10 9.10 21.09
C GLY A 194 -16.35 7.77 20.96
N ILE A 195 -15.18 7.77 20.34
CA ILE A 195 -14.38 6.56 20.10
C ILE A 195 -13.38 6.39 21.26
N PRO A 196 -13.37 5.21 21.94
CA PRO A 196 -12.42 4.95 23.01
C PRO A 196 -10.97 5.03 22.53
N VAL A 197 -10.16 5.81 23.24
CA VAL A 197 -8.74 5.99 22.96
C VAL A 197 -7.97 6.34 24.23
N GLU A 198 -6.79 5.76 24.39
CA GLU A 198 -5.83 6.17 25.40
C GLU A 198 -4.86 7.20 24.83
N ARG A 199 -4.65 8.30 25.54
CA ARG A 199 -3.69 9.34 25.13
C ARG A 199 -2.26 8.92 25.48
N VAL A 200 -1.32 9.17 24.58
CA VAL A 200 0.11 9.03 24.84
C VAL A 200 0.88 10.27 24.41
N LEU A 201 1.93 10.59 25.16
CA LEU A 201 2.84 11.70 24.86
C LEU A 201 3.71 11.40 23.63
N LYS A 202 4.07 12.45 22.90
CA LYS A 202 5.18 12.43 21.94
C LYS A 202 6.52 12.38 22.68
N LEU A 203 7.59 12.07 21.96
CA LEU A 203 8.92 11.86 22.57
C LEU A 203 9.42 13.12 23.29
N HIS A 204 9.21 14.31 22.72
CA HIS A 204 9.60 15.58 23.35
C HIS A 204 8.65 16.05 24.47
N GLU A 205 7.46 15.47 24.62
CA GLU A 205 6.42 15.96 25.55
C GLU A 205 6.60 15.42 26.97
N GLY A 206 7.40 14.38 27.19
CA GLY A 206 7.68 13.82 28.53
C GLY A 206 7.58 12.28 28.56
N ARG A 207 7.30 11.71 29.74
CA ARG A 207 7.16 10.27 29.95
C ARG A 207 5.90 9.89 30.75
N PRO A 208 5.28 8.72 30.48
CA PRO A 208 5.62 7.79 29.41
C PRO A 208 5.20 8.32 28.02
N HIS A 209 6.05 8.12 27.01
CA HIS A 209 5.78 8.50 25.62
C HIS A 209 5.63 7.27 24.70
N ALA A 210 5.16 7.47 23.47
CA ALA A 210 4.92 6.37 22.51
C ALA A 210 6.16 5.47 22.28
N GLY A 211 7.37 6.03 22.30
CA GLY A 211 8.60 5.24 22.19
C GLY A 211 8.86 4.29 23.37
N ASP A 212 8.40 4.63 24.58
CA ASP A 212 8.52 3.76 25.76
C ASP A 212 7.57 2.58 25.59
N MET A 213 6.35 2.84 25.12
CA MET A 213 5.35 1.81 24.85
C MET A 213 5.79 0.84 23.74
N VAL A 214 6.45 1.33 22.68
CA VAL A 214 7.07 0.47 21.66
C VAL A 214 8.14 -0.43 22.30
N SER A 215 9.03 0.15 23.10
CA SER A 215 10.14 -0.58 23.73
C SER A 215 9.65 -1.62 24.75
N ASN A 216 8.51 -1.35 25.41
CA ASN A 216 7.87 -2.24 26.38
C ASN A 216 6.95 -3.29 25.73
N GLY A 217 6.86 -3.36 24.39
CA GLY A 217 5.97 -4.31 23.69
C GLY A 217 4.48 -4.01 23.87
N GLN A 218 4.11 -2.79 24.22
CA GLN A 218 2.72 -2.39 24.47
C GLN A 218 1.99 -1.99 23.17
N ILE A 219 2.72 -1.68 22.10
CA ILE A 219 2.18 -1.33 20.77
C ILE A 219 2.50 -2.46 19.78
N HIS A 220 1.48 -2.91 19.05
CA HIS A 220 1.55 -4.07 18.16
C HIS A 220 1.41 -3.70 16.68
N LEU A 221 0.84 -2.53 16.38
CA LEU A 221 0.72 -1.96 15.04
C LEU A 221 0.73 -0.45 15.14
N MET A 222 1.38 0.23 14.19
CA MET A 222 1.43 1.68 14.15
C MET A 222 0.86 2.21 12.83
N VAL A 223 -0.01 3.20 12.93
CA VAL A 223 -0.50 3.98 11.79
C VAL A 223 -0.04 5.42 11.96
N ILE A 224 0.89 5.86 11.11
CA ILE A 224 1.50 7.18 11.20
C ILE A 224 1.41 7.90 9.86
N THR A 225 0.74 9.05 9.78
CA THR A 225 0.87 9.92 8.61
C THR A 225 1.75 11.13 8.94
N SER A 226 2.77 11.34 8.10
CA SER A 226 3.78 12.38 8.28
C SER A 226 3.21 13.76 7.96
N SER A 227 3.45 14.76 8.81
CA SER A 227 3.16 16.17 8.53
C SER A 227 4.29 16.85 7.76
N GLY A 228 5.50 16.28 7.78
CA GLY A 228 6.69 16.82 7.13
C GLY A 228 7.33 18.01 7.85
N ASP A 229 6.74 18.45 8.97
CA ASP A 229 7.26 19.54 9.79
C ASP A 229 8.51 19.13 10.58
N THR A 230 9.17 20.12 11.18
CA THR A 230 10.42 19.93 11.92
C THR A 230 10.31 18.94 13.09
N LEU A 231 9.14 18.88 13.75
CA LEU A 231 8.92 17.95 14.86
C LEU A 231 8.74 16.52 14.36
N ASP A 232 8.00 16.31 13.26
CA ASP A 232 7.86 15.00 12.63
C ASP A 232 9.20 14.49 12.06
N GLN A 233 10.04 15.37 11.51
CA GLN A 233 11.39 15.00 11.06
C GLN A 233 12.33 14.58 12.21
N LYS A 234 12.03 14.98 13.44
CA LYS A 234 12.76 14.58 14.66
C LYS A 234 12.08 13.41 15.36
N ASP A 235 10.99 13.69 16.06
CA ASP A 235 10.24 12.74 16.88
C ASP A 235 9.60 11.64 16.03
N GLY A 236 8.94 12.02 14.94
CA GLY A 236 8.27 11.07 14.04
C GLY A 236 9.27 10.11 13.42
N ARG A 237 10.39 10.63 12.90
CA ARG A 237 11.50 9.82 12.38
C ARG A 237 12.08 8.89 13.43
N GLN A 238 12.35 9.40 14.64
CA GLN A 238 12.88 8.57 15.73
C GLN A 238 11.92 7.45 16.10
N LEU A 239 10.63 7.75 16.27
CA LEU A 239 9.61 6.78 16.62
C LEU A 239 9.44 5.71 15.53
N ARG A 240 9.42 6.11 14.24
CA ARG A 240 9.36 5.16 13.11
C ARG A 240 10.58 4.23 13.09
N ARG A 241 11.78 4.75 13.39
CA ARG A 241 13.00 3.93 13.51
C ARG A 241 12.95 2.96 14.69
N MET A 242 12.42 3.40 15.83
CA MET A 242 12.21 2.51 16.98
C MET A 242 11.29 1.36 16.61
N ALA A 243 10.14 1.66 15.99
CA ALA A 243 9.20 0.63 15.55
C ALA A 243 9.83 -0.39 14.59
N LEU A 244 10.64 0.07 13.63
CA LEU A 244 11.43 -0.83 12.78
C LEU A 244 12.41 -1.72 13.57
N ALA A 245 13.14 -1.12 14.53
CA ALA A 245 14.11 -1.85 15.36
C ALA A 245 13.44 -2.92 16.23
N TYR A 246 12.27 -2.60 16.81
CA TYR A 246 11.47 -3.50 17.63
C TYR A 246 10.52 -4.40 16.82
N LYS A 247 10.62 -4.38 15.48
CA LYS A 247 9.79 -5.20 14.56
C LYS A 247 8.28 -4.99 14.71
N VAL A 248 7.88 -3.78 15.08
CA VAL A 248 6.48 -3.35 15.11
C VAL A 248 6.09 -2.90 13.69
N PRO A 249 5.09 -3.51 13.04
CA PRO A 249 4.64 -3.10 11.71
C PRO A 249 4.17 -1.63 11.69
N ILE A 250 4.56 -0.91 10.64
CA ILE A 250 4.23 0.51 10.46
C ILE A 250 3.49 0.69 9.14
N VAL A 251 2.36 1.37 9.20
CA VAL A 251 1.56 1.76 8.06
C VAL A 251 1.57 3.28 7.94
N THR A 252 2.07 3.80 6.82
CA THR A 252 2.30 5.24 6.66
C THR A 252 1.23 5.97 5.84
N THR A 253 0.12 5.31 5.51
CA THR A 253 -0.95 5.86 4.68
C THR A 253 -2.33 5.44 5.18
N VAL A 254 -3.34 6.29 4.97
CA VAL A 254 -4.74 5.99 5.32
C VAL A 254 -5.26 4.75 4.60
N ALA A 255 -5.05 4.67 3.28
CA ALA A 255 -5.48 3.52 2.48
C ALA A 255 -4.82 2.23 2.95
N GLY A 256 -3.51 2.27 3.26
CA GLY A 256 -2.80 1.14 3.84
C GLY A 256 -3.40 0.72 5.18
N ALA A 257 -3.81 1.67 6.03
CA ALA A 257 -4.35 1.36 7.36
C ALA A 257 -5.70 0.63 7.26
N LEU A 258 -6.60 1.13 6.43
CA LEU A 258 -7.92 0.53 6.20
C LEU A 258 -7.79 -0.88 5.61
N VAL A 259 -6.94 -1.05 4.59
CA VAL A 259 -6.72 -2.36 3.97
C VAL A 259 -5.99 -3.32 4.92
N THR A 260 -5.11 -2.82 5.81
CA THR A 260 -4.47 -3.64 6.85
C THR A 260 -5.51 -4.19 7.84
N ALA A 261 -6.48 -3.38 8.26
CA ALA A 261 -7.57 -3.87 9.11
C ALA A 261 -8.43 -4.93 8.39
N GLU A 262 -8.77 -4.71 7.12
CA GLU A 262 -9.47 -5.72 6.30
C GLU A 262 -8.66 -7.02 6.18
N ALA A 263 -7.36 -6.93 5.93
CA ALA A 263 -6.46 -8.06 5.83
C ALA A 263 -6.41 -8.87 7.14
N ILE A 264 -6.26 -8.21 8.28
CA ILE A 264 -6.29 -8.86 9.61
C ILE A 264 -7.64 -9.55 9.84
N ARG A 265 -8.76 -8.91 9.44
CA ARG A 265 -10.09 -9.53 9.51
C ARG A 265 -10.14 -10.83 8.71
N SER A 266 -9.72 -10.79 7.44
CA SER A 266 -9.73 -11.97 6.56
C SER A 266 -8.85 -13.10 7.09
N LEU A 267 -7.67 -12.76 7.62
CA LEU A 267 -6.77 -13.74 8.23
C LEU A 267 -7.36 -14.39 9.49
N LYS A 268 -8.18 -13.68 10.27
CA LYS A 268 -8.89 -14.25 11.43
C LYS A 268 -10.03 -15.19 11.01
N SER A 269 -10.74 -14.86 9.92
CA SER A 269 -11.92 -15.61 9.49
C SER A 269 -11.60 -16.81 8.58
N SER A 270 -10.42 -16.85 7.97
CA SER A 270 -10.08 -17.83 6.95
C SER A 270 -8.71 -18.46 7.21
N PRO A 271 -8.62 -19.79 7.40
CA PRO A 271 -7.32 -20.45 7.45
C PRO A 271 -6.64 -20.29 6.10
N ILE A 272 -5.40 -19.79 6.10
CA ILE A 272 -4.60 -19.71 4.88
C ILE A 272 -4.24 -21.13 4.45
N GLN A 273 -4.75 -21.56 3.30
CA GLN A 273 -4.18 -22.72 2.60
C GLN A 273 -3.05 -22.24 1.70
N MET A 274 -1.82 -22.51 2.10
CA MET A 274 -0.67 -22.33 1.22
C MET A 274 -0.57 -23.55 0.32
N TYR A 275 -0.68 -23.33 -0.99
CA TYR A 275 -0.36 -24.33 -1.99
C TYR A 275 1.14 -24.24 -2.28
N ALA A 276 1.85 -25.34 -2.03
CA ALA A 276 3.28 -25.48 -2.33
C ALA A 276 3.51 -25.64 -3.83
#